data_AF-A0A9W6ER07-F1
#
_entry.id   AF-A0A9W6ER07-F1
#
_cell.length_a   1.000
_cell.length_b   1.000
_cell.length_c   1.000
_cell.angle_alpha   90.00
_cell.angle_beta   90.00
_cell.angle_gamma   90.00
#
_symmetry.space_group_name_H-M   'P 1'
#
loop_
_entity.id
_entity.type
_entity.pdbx_description
1 polymer ?
#
loop_
_entity_poly.entity_id
_entity_poly.type
_entity_poly.pdbx_seq_one_letter_code
_entity_poly.pdbx_strand_id
1 'polypeptide(L)'
;MAQVVCYRQTLFALSKRGGLSKAELPKVSTTDSMQGKESKVFINDWVITSANAFSDMGFTIDSNRGNVGMSRMTEVMLNILPARVGSDAKSLSHGPQRNHLGDKVITDVPYPCAVVQWYSSEKSVITCTCPTEEGIFKAFSFAGKENCVRSGSWIL
;
A
#
# COMPACT_ATOMS: atom_id res chain seq x y z
N MET A 1 2.91 14.12 -1.83
CA MET A 1 2.77 14.76 -0.51
C MET A 1 1.33 14.80 0.02
N ALA A 2 0.34 15.00 -0.85
CA ALA A 2 -1.09 15.03 -0.48
C ALA A 2 -1.55 13.83 0.35
N GLN A 3 -1.16 12.60 -0.02
CA GLN A 3 -1.61 11.39 0.69
C GLN A 3 -1.15 11.32 2.15
N VAL A 4 0.08 11.74 2.46
CA VAL A 4 0.58 11.79 3.84
C VAL A 4 -0.19 12.81 4.66
N VAL A 5 -0.54 13.96 4.07
CA VAL A 5 -1.36 14.98 4.75
C VAL A 5 -2.75 14.43 5.03
N CYS A 6 -3.37 13.77 4.05
CA CYS A 6 -4.66 13.10 4.19
C CYS A 6 -4.65 12.09 5.35
N TYR A 7 -3.69 11.14 5.36
CA TYR A 7 -3.56 10.17 6.44
C TYR A 7 -3.38 10.83 7.82
N ARG A 8 -2.53 11.85 7.93
CA ARG A 8 -2.33 12.56 9.20
C ARG A 8 -3.61 13.23 9.69
N GLN A 9 -4.35 13.87 8.80
CA GLN A 9 -5.62 14.54 9.14
C GLN A 9 -6.67 13.52 9.57
N THR A 10 -6.87 12.44 8.81
CA THR A 10 -7.87 11.40 9.13
C THR A 10 -7.50 10.64 10.41
N LEU A 11 -6.24 10.26 10.62
CA LEU A 11 -5.80 9.60 11.86
C LEU A 11 -5.96 10.50 13.09
N PHE A 12 -5.66 11.79 12.94
CA PHE A 12 -5.87 12.75 14.02
C PHE A 12 -7.36 12.95 14.34
N ALA A 13 -8.21 13.03 13.32
CA ALA A 13 -9.66 13.08 13.50
C ALA A 13 -10.20 11.80 14.16
N LEU A 14 -9.68 10.63 13.78
CA LEU A 14 -10.02 9.34 14.38
C LEU A 14 -9.64 9.29 15.87
N SER A 15 -8.45 9.80 16.22
CA SER A 15 -8.01 9.87 17.62
C SER A 15 -8.89 10.81 18.46
N LYS A 16 -9.27 11.98 17.92
CA LYS A 16 -10.20 12.89 18.61
C LYS A 16 -11.56 12.27 18.91
N ARG A 17 -11.98 11.27 18.13
CA ARG A 17 -13.27 10.57 18.29
C ARG A 17 -13.15 9.27 19.10
N GLY A 18 -11.99 9.01 19.71
CA GLY A 18 -11.75 7.83 20.53
C GLY A 18 -11.51 6.53 19.75
N GLY A 19 -11.32 6.59 18.43
CA GLY A 19 -11.02 5.41 17.62
C GLY A 19 -9.57 4.93 17.74
N LEU A 20 -8.65 5.80 18.18
CA LEU A 20 -7.24 5.51 18.44
C LEU A 20 -6.75 6.35 19.62
N SER A 21 -6.02 5.74 20.56
CA SER A 21 -5.35 6.53 21.59
C SER A 21 -4.20 7.35 20.99
N LYS A 22 -3.81 8.44 21.64
CA LYS A 22 -2.68 9.27 21.17
C LYS A 22 -1.35 8.50 21.13
N ALA A 23 -1.17 7.53 22.04
CA ALA A 23 0.03 6.71 22.10
C ALA A 23 0.13 5.71 20.93
N GLU A 24 -1.00 5.38 20.31
CA GLU A 24 -1.11 4.41 19.21
C GLU A 24 -1.11 5.07 17.83
N LEU A 25 -0.99 6.41 17.75
CA LEU A 25 -0.96 7.11 16.47
C LEU A 25 0.30 6.71 15.67
N PRO A 26 0.14 6.09 14.48
CA PRO A 26 1.29 5.67 13.71
C PRO A 26 1.99 6.88 13.07
N LYS A 27 3.31 6.76 12.91
CA LYS A 27 4.09 7.75 12.18
C LYS A 27 3.84 7.60 10.67
N VAL A 28 3.27 8.63 10.04
CA VAL A 28 3.07 8.69 8.59
C VAL A 28 4.21 9.47 7.93
N SER A 29 4.92 8.84 6.99
CA SER A 29 6.06 9.42 6.27
C SER A 29 6.05 9.00 4.80
N THR A 30 6.74 9.76 3.93
CA THR A 30 7.02 9.28 2.56
C THR A 30 8.10 8.21 2.58
N THR A 31 8.16 7.40 1.53
CA THR A 31 9.19 6.38 1.34
C THR A 31 10.61 6.95 1.45
N ASP A 32 10.87 8.08 0.78
CA ASP A 32 12.17 8.76 0.82
C ASP A 32 12.57 9.15 2.25
N SER A 33 11.60 9.58 3.07
CA SER A 33 11.86 9.97 4.47
C SER A 33 12.16 8.78 5.39
N MET A 34 11.85 7.56 4.95
CA MET A 34 12.09 6.31 5.67
C MET A 34 13.41 5.63 5.27
N GLN A 35 14.18 6.22 4.35
CA GLN A 35 15.52 5.71 4.01
C GLN A 35 16.40 5.66 5.27
N GLY A 36 17.03 4.50 5.51
CA GLY A 36 17.87 4.24 6.68
C GLY A 36 17.13 4.11 8.01
N LYS A 37 15.79 4.07 8.00
CA LYS A 37 14.94 3.84 9.17
C LYS A 37 14.20 2.52 9.05
N GLU A 38 13.79 1.97 10.17
CA GLU A 38 13.09 0.69 10.25
C GLU A 38 11.94 0.74 11.26
N SER A 39 11.00 -0.20 11.15
CA SER A 39 9.87 -0.37 12.06
C SER A 39 9.49 -1.85 12.15
N LYS A 40 8.99 -2.29 13.31
CA LYS A 40 8.47 -3.67 13.47
C LYS A 40 7.33 -3.96 12.49
N VAL A 41 6.33 -3.08 12.53
CA VAL A 41 5.17 -3.13 11.62
C VAL A 41 5.28 -1.97 10.65
N PHE A 42 5.13 -2.27 9.35
CA PHE A 42 5.20 -1.28 8.29
C PHE A 42 4.00 -1.42 7.36
N ILE A 43 3.23 -0.34 7.19
CA ILE A 43 2.12 -0.27 6.23
C ILE A 43 2.56 0.61 5.07
N ASN A 44 2.63 0.02 3.88
CA ASN A 44 3.08 0.66 2.67
C ASN A 44 1.89 0.87 1.73
N ASP A 45 1.42 2.11 1.63
CA ASP A 45 0.47 2.54 0.60
C ASP A 45 1.25 3.00 -0.64
N TRP A 46 1.04 2.29 -1.76
CA TRP A 46 1.72 2.59 -3.02
C TRP A 46 1.15 3.83 -3.71
N VAL A 47 -0.05 4.30 -3.32
CA VAL A 47 -0.70 5.49 -3.90
C VAL A 47 -0.88 5.37 -5.44
N ILE A 48 -1.13 4.15 -5.91
CA ILE A 48 -1.39 3.84 -7.33
C ILE A 48 -2.87 3.53 -7.49
N THR A 49 -3.46 3.99 -8.59
CA THR A 49 -4.85 3.65 -8.93
C THR A 49 -4.94 2.62 -10.05
N SER A 50 -4.03 2.62 -11.03
CA SER A 50 -3.94 1.64 -12.11
C SER A 50 -2.52 1.54 -12.65
N ALA A 51 -2.27 0.55 -13.50
CA ALA A 51 -1.03 0.41 -14.26
C ALA A 51 -1.32 0.25 -15.77
N ASN A 52 -2.26 1.03 -16.31
CA ASN A 52 -2.54 1.04 -17.75
C ASN A 52 -1.51 1.87 -18.53
N ALA A 53 -1.06 2.98 -17.93
CA ALA A 53 0.03 3.80 -18.42
C ALA A 53 1.09 4.03 -17.33
N PHE A 54 2.32 4.37 -17.74
CA PHE A 54 3.39 4.71 -16.78
C PHE A 54 3.06 5.97 -15.96
N SER A 55 2.28 6.90 -16.52
CA SER A 55 1.78 8.08 -15.82
C SER A 55 0.90 7.73 -14.62
N ASP A 56 0.20 6.59 -14.65
CA ASP A 56 -0.73 6.17 -13.59
C ASP A 56 0.00 5.72 -12.32
N MET A 57 1.26 5.29 -12.48
CA MET A 57 2.11 4.80 -11.40
C MET A 57 2.97 5.91 -10.78
N GLY A 58 3.11 7.05 -11.46
CA GLY A 58 3.84 8.20 -10.93
C GLY A 58 5.25 7.84 -10.46
N PHE A 59 5.58 8.19 -9.21
CA PHE A 59 6.92 7.97 -8.64
C PHE A 59 7.22 6.49 -8.31
N THR A 60 6.24 5.59 -8.35
CA THR A 60 6.44 4.18 -7.98
C THR A 60 7.08 3.34 -9.10
N ILE A 61 7.28 3.94 -10.28
CA ILE A 61 8.03 3.32 -11.38
C ILE A 61 9.53 3.22 -11.06
N ASP A 62 10.01 4.04 -10.12
CA ASP A 62 11.40 4.00 -9.65
C ASP A 62 11.58 2.82 -8.70
N SER A 63 12.23 1.77 -9.21
CA SER A 63 12.53 0.56 -8.45
C SER A 63 13.36 0.82 -7.20
N ASN A 64 14.18 1.88 -7.15
CA ASN A 64 14.94 2.20 -5.94
C ASN A 64 14.02 2.65 -4.81
N ARG A 65 12.99 3.45 -5.13
CA ARG A 65 11.95 3.83 -4.16
C ARG A 65 11.16 2.61 -3.71
N GLY A 66 10.82 1.72 -4.64
CA GLY A 66 10.20 0.44 -4.33
C GLY A 66 11.01 -0.38 -3.32
N ASN A 67 12.30 -0.55 -3.59
CA ASN A 67 13.22 -1.28 -2.71
C ASN A 67 13.33 -0.63 -1.33
N VAL A 68 13.41 0.69 -1.24
CA VAL A 68 13.39 1.39 0.05
C VAL A 68 12.10 1.04 0.79
N GLY A 69 10.92 1.20 0.18
CA GLY A 69 9.64 0.90 0.82
C GLY A 69 9.51 -0.54 1.30
N MET A 70 10.00 -1.50 0.52
CA MET A 70 9.91 -2.95 0.79
C MET A 70 10.94 -3.48 1.79
N SER A 71 11.84 -2.65 2.31
CA SER A 71 12.94 -3.08 3.19
C SER A 71 12.96 -2.37 4.55
N ARG A 72 11.85 -1.71 4.93
CA ARG A 72 11.77 -0.96 6.21
C ARG A 72 11.20 -1.78 7.37
N MET A 73 10.56 -2.91 7.09
CA MET A 73 9.97 -3.75 8.14
C MET A 73 11.02 -4.66 8.80
N THR A 74 10.86 -4.93 10.10
CA THR A 74 11.63 -5.97 10.79
C THR A 74 10.80 -7.18 11.18
N GLU A 75 9.47 -7.07 11.25
CA GLU A 75 8.57 -8.18 11.60
C GLU A 75 7.46 -8.37 10.56
N VAL A 76 6.63 -7.35 10.31
CA VAL A 76 5.45 -7.47 9.43
C VAL A 76 5.35 -6.30 8.46
N MET A 77 5.06 -6.60 7.20
CA MET A 77 4.74 -5.62 6.17
C MET A 77 3.35 -5.84 5.59
N LEU A 78 2.56 -4.77 5.51
CA LEU A 78 1.29 -4.73 4.79
C LEU A 78 1.42 -3.81 3.58
N ASN A 79 1.15 -4.34 2.39
CA ASN A 79 1.16 -3.59 1.15
C ASN A 79 -0.27 -3.29 0.70
N ILE A 80 -0.58 -2.01 0.48
CA ILE A 80 -1.89 -1.56 0.03
C ILE A 80 -1.78 -1.15 -1.45
N LEU A 81 -2.40 -1.94 -2.33
CA LEU A 81 -2.48 -1.67 -3.77
C LEU A 81 -3.84 -2.13 -4.32
N PRO A 82 -4.33 -1.53 -5.43
CA PRO A 82 -5.45 -2.09 -6.17
C PRO A 82 -5.07 -3.45 -6.79
N ALA A 83 -5.90 -4.47 -6.60
CA ALA A 83 -5.66 -5.81 -7.15
C ALA A 83 -5.44 -5.82 -8.67
N ARG A 84 -6.12 -4.93 -9.41
CA ARG A 84 -5.99 -4.78 -10.87
C ARG A 84 -4.57 -4.42 -11.33
N VAL A 85 -3.73 -3.85 -10.46
CA VAL A 85 -2.33 -3.51 -10.79
C VAL A 85 -1.52 -4.76 -11.17
N GLY A 86 -1.91 -5.97 -10.76
CA GLY A 86 -1.25 -7.21 -11.21
C GLY A 86 -1.60 -7.63 -12.63
N SER A 87 -2.65 -7.05 -13.23
CA SER A 87 -3.24 -7.49 -14.50
C SER A 87 -3.45 -6.37 -15.53
N ASP A 88 -3.22 -5.11 -15.15
CA ASP A 88 -3.32 -3.96 -16.04
C ASP A 88 -2.26 -3.99 -17.15
N ALA A 89 -2.39 -3.13 -18.17
CA ALA A 89 -1.63 -3.23 -19.41
C ALA A 89 -0.09 -3.26 -19.24
N LYS A 90 0.45 -2.56 -18.24
CA LYS A 90 1.91 -2.55 -17.94
C LYS A 90 2.40 -3.74 -17.13
N SER A 91 1.49 -4.53 -16.60
CA SER A 91 1.77 -5.76 -15.85
C SER A 91 1.95 -6.95 -16.79
N LEU A 92 1.51 -6.82 -18.04
CA LEU A 92 1.69 -7.83 -19.06
C LEU A 92 3.11 -7.75 -19.62
N SER A 93 3.81 -8.89 -19.65
CA SER A 93 5.11 -8.96 -20.33
C SER A 93 4.92 -8.60 -21.80
N HIS A 94 5.50 -7.47 -22.19
CA HIS A 94 5.67 -7.18 -23.60
C HIS A 94 6.76 -8.14 -24.11
N GLY A 95 6.40 -8.98 -25.09
CA GLY A 95 7.34 -9.93 -25.70
C GLY A 95 8.65 -9.25 -26.10
N PRO A 96 9.72 -10.04 -26.30
CA PRO A 96 11.07 -9.51 -26.45
C PRO A 96 11.14 -8.40 -27.50
N GLN A 97 11.40 -7.17 -27.05
CA GLN A 97 11.64 -6.05 -27.95
C GLN A 97 13.10 -6.07 -28.39
N ARG A 98 13.38 -5.60 -29.60
CA ARG A 98 14.74 -5.35 -30.05
C ARG A 98 15.01 -3.85 -29.99
N ASN A 99 16.15 -3.45 -29.43
CA ASN A 99 16.60 -2.07 -29.54
C ASN A 99 17.04 -1.78 -31.00
N HIS A 100 17.44 -0.54 -31.28
CA HIS A 100 17.94 -0.12 -32.59
C HIS A 100 19.24 -0.82 -33.02
N LEU A 101 19.92 -1.52 -32.09
CA LEU A 101 21.12 -2.32 -32.32
C LEU A 101 20.80 -3.82 -32.51
N GLY A 102 19.53 -4.22 -32.37
CA GLY A 102 19.10 -5.61 -32.48
C GLY A 102 19.17 -6.42 -31.18
N ASP A 103 19.61 -5.82 -30.07
CA ASP A 103 19.69 -6.50 -28.77
C ASP A 103 18.31 -6.76 -28.20
N LYS A 104 18.14 -7.91 -27.56
CA LYS A 104 16.93 -8.28 -26.83
C LYS A 104 16.78 -7.40 -25.59
N VAL A 105 15.81 -6.49 -25.61
CA VAL A 105 15.36 -5.74 -24.45
C VAL A 105 14.30 -6.56 -23.74
N ILE A 106 14.66 -7.08 -22.56
CA ILE A 106 13.68 -7.61 -21.61
C ILE A 106 13.16 -6.38 -20.87
N THR A 107 11.90 -6.03 -21.12
CA THR A 107 11.26 -4.95 -20.35
C THR A 107 10.69 -5.60 -19.10
N ASP A 108 11.36 -5.39 -17.97
CA ASP A 108 10.83 -5.83 -16.68
C ASP A 108 9.49 -5.14 -16.43
N VAL A 109 8.54 -5.90 -15.90
CA VAL A 109 7.27 -5.32 -15.44
C VAL A 109 7.56 -4.33 -14.31
N PRO A 110 6.80 -3.23 -14.20
CA PRO A 110 6.98 -2.27 -13.13
C PRO A 110 6.94 -2.95 -11.76
N TYR A 111 7.77 -2.48 -10.83
CA TYR A 111 7.92 -3.08 -9.51
C TYR A 111 6.58 -3.31 -8.75
N PRO A 112 5.61 -2.36 -8.73
CA PRO A 112 4.30 -2.61 -8.10
C PRO A 112 3.51 -3.73 -8.77
N CYS A 113 3.65 -3.89 -10.09
CA CYS A 113 2.98 -4.95 -10.85
C CYS A 113 3.56 -6.32 -10.47
N ALA A 114 4.90 -6.43 -10.42
CA ALA A 114 5.59 -7.64 -9.97
C ALA A 114 5.17 -8.03 -8.55
N VAL A 115 5.08 -7.05 -7.64
CA VAL A 115 4.67 -7.27 -6.25
C VAL A 115 3.26 -7.87 -6.18
N VAL A 116 2.29 -7.30 -6.88
CA VAL A 116 0.90 -7.82 -6.87
C VAL A 116 0.83 -9.21 -7.50
N GLN A 117 1.53 -9.44 -8.61
CA GLN A 117 1.58 -10.75 -9.27
C GLN A 117 2.16 -11.82 -8.34
N TRP A 118 3.25 -11.52 -7.64
CA TRP A 118 3.88 -12.43 -6.68
C TRP A 118 2.97 -12.73 -5.49
N TYR A 119 2.40 -11.71 -4.84
CA TYR A 119 1.47 -11.96 -3.72
C TYR A 119 0.24 -12.78 -4.16
N SER A 120 -0.23 -12.56 -5.39
CA SER A 120 -1.34 -13.33 -5.96
C SER A 120 -0.97 -14.80 -6.18
N SER A 121 0.25 -15.10 -6.64
CA SER A 121 0.72 -16.49 -6.76
C SER A 121 0.89 -17.18 -5.41
N GLU A 122 1.28 -16.44 -4.38
CA GLU A 122 1.44 -16.94 -3.01
C GLU A 122 0.11 -17.08 -2.24
N LYS A 123 -1.03 -16.80 -2.88
CA LYS A 123 -2.37 -16.75 -2.24
C LYS A 123 -2.41 -15.90 -0.96
N SER A 124 -1.53 -14.91 -0.87
CA SER A 124 -1.33 -14.05 0.30
C SER A 124 -2.01 -12.68 0.12
N VAL A 125 -3.05 -12.62 -0.71
CA VAL A 125 -3.81 -11.40 -1.01
C VAL A 125 -5.14 -11.44 -0.26
N ILE A 126 -5.34 -10.45 0.59
CA ILE A 126 -6.64 -10.17 1.20
C ILE A 126 -7.26 -9.01 0.42
N THR A 127 -8.42 -9.23 -0.18
CA THR A 127 -9.17 -8.17 -0.86
C THR A 127 -10.19 -7.57 0.10
N CYS A 128 -10.30 -6.25 0.12
CA CYS A 128 -11.30 -5.55 0.91
C CYS A 128 -11.94 -4.44 0.06
N THR A 129 -13.19 -4.13 0.38
CA THR A 129 -13.83 -2.93 -0.14
C THR A 129 -13.47 -1.78 0.80
N CYS A 130 -12.76 -0.77 0.28
CA CYS A 130 -12.37 0.38 1.08
C CYS A 130 -13.62 1.15 1.55
N PRO A 131 -13.84 1.31 2.86
CA PRO A 131 -14.96 2.09 3.36
C PRO A 131 -14.75 3.57 3.07
N THR A 132 -15.84 4.33 2.93
CA THR A 132 -15.76 5.79 2.88
C THR A 132 -15.40 6.35 4.25
N GLU A 133 -14.78 7.52 4.30
CA GLU A 133 -14.43 8.20 5.56
C GLU A 133 -15.69 8.43 6.43
N GLU A 134 -16.82 8.76 5.81
CA GLU A 134 -18.12 8.85 6.46
C GLU A 134 -18.57 7.52 7.09
N GLY A 135 -18.35 6.41 6.38
CA GLY A 135 -18.65 5.06 6.87
C GLY A 135 -17.78 4.69 8.07
N ILE A 136 -16.48 5.00 8.01
CA ILE A 136 -15.54 4.82 9.12
C ILE A 136 -16.03 5.60 10.34
N PHE A 137 -16.30 6.90 10.18
CA PHE A 137 -16.66 7.76 11.30
C PHE A 137 -18.06 7.50 11.87
N LYS A 138 -19.01 7.03 11.06
CA LYS A 138 -20.31 6.55 11.57
C LYS A 138 -20.09 5.38 12.52
N ALA A 139 -19.24 4.42 12.18
CA ALA A 139 -18.98 3.26 13.04
C ALA A 139 -18.46 3.64 14.44
N PHE A 140 -17.60 4.67 14.53
CA PHE A 140 -17.09 5.15 15.82
C PHE A 140 -18.07 6.06 16.59
N SER A 141 -18.99 6.74 15.89
CA SER A 141 -20.03 7.56 16.56
C SER A 141 -21.02 6.74 17.39
N PHE A 142 -21.20 5.45 17.08
CA PHE A 142 -22.02 4.52 17.86
C PHE A 142 -21.24 3.80 18.98
N ALA A 143 -19.90 3.82 18.95
CA ALA A 143 -19.06 3.19 19.96
C ALA A 143 -19.05 3.93 21.32
N GLY A 144 -19.80 5.03 21.44
CA GLY A 144 -20.13 5.65 22.72
C GLY A 144 -21.10 4.84 23.59
N LYS A 145 -21.60 3.67 23.14
CA LYS A 145 -22.51 2.85 23.96
C LYS A 145 -22.23 1.36 24.11
N GLU A 146 -21.38 0.70 23.33
CA GLU A 146 -21.09 -0.72 23.58
C GLU A 146 -19.64 -1.10 23.27
N ASN A 147 -19.00 -1.76 24.24
CA ASN A 147 -17.68 -2.36 24.16
C ASN A 147 -17.55 -3.24 22.91
N CYS A 148 -16.87 -2.77 21.87
CA CYS A 148 -16.51 -3.62 20.73
C CYS A 148 -15.20 -4.37 21.03
N VAL A 149 -15.26 -5.31 21.98
CA VAL A 149 -14.37 -6.47 21.97
C VAL A 149 -15.09 -7.53 21.15
N ARG A 150 -14.96 -7.49 19.83
CA ARG A 150 -15.22 -8.69 19.02
C ARG A 150 -13.91 -9.46 18.94
N SER A 151 -13.82 -10.49 19.78
CA SER A 151 -12.81 -11.54 19.68
C SER A 151 -12.88 -12.16 18.28
N GLY A 152 -11.98 -11.73 17.40
CA GLY A 152 -11.62 -12.50 16.22
C GLY A 152 -10.48 -13.43 16.62
N SER A 153 -10.77 -14.73 16.73
CA SER A 153 -9.73 -15.75 16.77
C SER A 153 -8.98 -15.71 15.45
N TRP A 154 -7.72 -15.29 15.47
CA TRP A 154 -6.83 -15.42 14.33
C TRP A 154 -5.86 -16.55 14.66
N ILE A 155 -6.02 -17.65 13.95
CA ILE A 155 -5.04 -18.74 13.94
C ILE A 155 -3.85 -18.22 13.14
N LEU A 156 -2.69 -18.15 13.80
CA LEU A 156 -1.37 -17.95 13.20
C LEU A 156 -0.96 -19.19 12.39
#